data_AF-A0AAJ6N476-F1
#
_entry.id   AF-A0AAJ6N476-F1
#
_cell.length_a   1.000
_cell.length_b   1.000
_cell.length_c   1.000
_cell.angle_alpha   90.00
_cell.angle_beta   90.00
_cell.angle_gamma   90.00
#
_symmetry.space_group_name_H-M   'P 1'
#
loop_
_entity.id
_entity.type
_entity.pdbx_description
1 polymer ?
#
loop_
_entity_poly.entity_id
_entity_poly.type
_entity_poly.pdbx_seq_one_letter_code
_entity_poly.pdbx_strand_id
1 'polypeptide(L)'
;MGLLGGIFSYGVKEGYRPDNPINGVVRPKDGNRKWRLDEAGYRRLGKCLAVAETNGHHWQRVMASSVAALTGCRLDEIEGLLKTEVDSTGMALRLGNSKEGESIRPVGAAVIKILTAAAAKSRSRYVFPPSRTTRSITRV
;
A
#
# COMPACT_ATOMS: atom_id res chain seq x y z
N MET A 1 7.65 -21.92 2.51
CA MET A 1 8.93 -22.67 2.58
C MET A 1 10.12 -21.99 1.87
N GLY A 2 9.98 -20.80 1.26
CA GLY A 2 11.09 -20.09 0.60
C GLY A 2 12.22 -19.70 1.55
N LEU A 3 11.86 -19.05 2.65
CA LEU A 3 12.80 -18.53 3.63
C LEU A 3 13.61 -19.63 4.31
N LEU A 4 12.95 -20.69 4.79
CA LEU A 4 13.62 -21.79 5.50
C LEU A 4 14.62 -22.53 4.60
N GLY A 5 14.26 -22.79 3.33
CA GLY A 5 15.20 -23.34 2.36
C GLY A 5 16.42 -22.46 2.14
N GLY A 6 16.25 -21.13 2.09
CA GLY A 6 17.35 -20.17 1.98
C GLY A 6 18.26 -20.15 3.22
N ILE A 7 17.68 -20.23 4.42
CA ILE A 7 18.43 -20.32 5.69
C ILE A 7 19.31 -21.58 5.69
N PHE A 8 18.76 -22.75 5.32
CA PHE A 8 19.54 -23.98 5.25
C PHE A 8 20.59 -23.96 4.13
N SER A 9 20.30 -23.36 2.98
CA SER A 9 21.30 -23.16 1.93
C SER A 9 22.47 -22.28 2.40
N TYR A 10 22.21 -21.24 3.18
CA TYR A 10 23.26 -20.45 3.82
C TYR A 10 24.05 -21.28 4.83
N GLY A 11 23.36 -22.04 5.70
CA GLY A 11 24.00 -22.91 6.68
C GLY A 11 24.92 -23.98 6.09
N VAL A 12 24.55 -24.53 4.93
CA VAL A 12 25.41 -25.46 4.17
C VAL A 12 26.63 -24.74 3.60
N LYS A 13 26.45 -23.53 3.05
CA LYS A 13 27.55 -22.73 2.49
C LYS A 13 28.60 -22.34 3.55
N GLU A 14 28.15 -22.01 4.76
CA GLU A 14 29.02 -21.67 5.89
C GLU A 14 29.56 -22.91 6.64
N GLY A 15 29.20 -24.12 6.22
CA GLY A 15 29.70 -25.35 6.81
C GLY A 15 29.08 -25.74 8.16
N TYR A 16 28.02 -25.06 8.60
CA TYR A 16 27.29 -25.42 9.83
C TYR A 16 26.56 -26.76 9.73
N ARG A 17 26.28 -27.22 8.51
CA ARG A 17 25.62 -28.51 8.24
C ARG A 17 25.98 -29.02 6.85
N PRO A 18 26.08 -30.35 6.63
CA PRO A 18 26.41 -30.91 5.32
C PRO A 18 25.25 -30.89 4.29
N ASP A 19 23.98 -30.86 4.73
CA ASP A 19 22.81 -31.05 3.88
C ASP A 19 21.72 -30.00 4.12
N ASN A 20 20.91 -29.73 3.08
CA ASN A 20 19.70 -28.90 3.17
C ASN A 20 18.45 -29.79 3.28
N PRO A 21 17.84 -29.93 4.47
CA PRO A 21 16.69 -30.80 4.70
C PRO A 21 15.40 -30.34 4.00
N ILE A 22 15.38 -29.14 3.42
CA ILE A 22 14.23 -28.63 2.65
C ILE A 22 14.27 -29.09 1.19
N ASN A 23 15.41 -29.59 0.71
CA ASN A 23 15.53 -30.15 -0.63
C ASN A 23 14.60 -31.36 -0.78
N GLY A 24 13.77 -31.38 -1.83
CA GLY A 24 12.80 -32.45 -2.09
C GLY A 24 11.42 -32.26 -1.43
N VAL A 25 11.25 -31.27 -0.55
CA VAL A 25 9.93 -30.95 0.02
C VAL A 25 9.06 -30.29 -1.06
N VAL A 26 8.07 -31.02 -1.56
CA VAL A 26 7.10 -30.52 -2.54
C VAL A 26 6.26 -29.41 -1.91
N ARG A 27 6.27 -28.24 -2.54
CA ARG A 27 5.44 -27.12 -2.09
C ARG A 27 4.02 -27.31 -2.60
N PRO A 28 3.00 -27.24 -1.72
CA PRO A 28 1.63 -27.06 -2.17
C PRO A 28 1.59 -25.80 -3.05
N LYS A 29 0.91 -25.89 -4.20
CA LYS A 29 0.76 -24.73 -5.08
C LYS A 29 -0.07 -23.68 -4.34
N ASP A 30 0.47 -22.49 -4.20
CA ASP A 30 -0.29 -21.38 -3.62
C ASP A 30 -1.55 -21.15 -4.46
N GLY A 31 -2.70 -21.15 -3.78
CA GLY A 31 -3.99 -20.89 -4.40
C GLY A 31 -4.09 -19.42 -4.76
N ASN A 32 -3.89 -19.07 -6.02
CA ASN A 32 -4.13 -17.71 -6.49
C ASN A 32 -5.62 -17.41 -6.42
N ARG A 33 -6.03 -16.53 -5.50
CA ARG A 33 -7.38 -15.99 -5.48
C ARG A 33 -7.58 -15.15 -6.75
N LYS A 34 -8.49 -15.58 -7.62
CA LYS A 34 -8.82 -14.86 -8.88
C LYS A 34 -9.86 -13.76 -8.70
N TRP A 35 -10.29 -13.51 -7.46
CA TRP A 35 -11.33 -12.53 -7.18
C TRP A 35 -10.86 -11.12 -7.55
N ARG A 36 -11.68 -10.43 -8.32
CA ARG A 36 -11.51 -9.05 -8.74
C ARG A 36 -12.82 -8.30 -8.52
N LEU A 37 -12.71 -7.01 -8.25
CA LEU A 37 -13.88 -6.13 -8.23
C LEU A 37 -14.34 -5.92 -9.68
N ASP A 38 -15.59 -6.28 -9.93
CA ASP A 38 -16.33 -5.89 -11.12
C ASP A 38 -16.87 -4.46 -10.97
N GLU A 39 -17.52 -3.93 -12.00
CA GLU A 39 -18.10 -2.58 -11.97
C GLU A 39 -19.08 -2.41 -10.79
N ALA A 40 -19.93 -3.41 -10.54
CA ALA A 40 -20.85 -3.40 -9.39
C ALA A 40 -20.09 -3.41 -8.05
N GLY A 41 -18.98 -4.13 -7.98
CA GLY A 41 -18.05 -4.14 -6.86
C GLY A 41 -17.45 -2.77 -6.58
N TYR A 42 -16.96 -2.08 -7.61
CA TYR A 42 -16.45 -0.71 -7.48
C TYR A 42 -17.53 0.27 -7.05
N ARG A 43 -18.77 0.16 -7.57
CA ARG A 43 -19.89 0.98 -7.09
C ARG A 43 -20.21 0.74 -5.61
N ARG A 44 -20.22 -0.53 -5.17
CA ARG A 44 -20.43 -0.88 -3.75
C ARG A 44 -19.29 -0.34 -2.88
N LEU A 45 -18.04 -0.46 -3.34
CA LEU A 45 -16.88 0.10 -2.64
C LEU A 45 -17.02 1.61 -2.44
N GLY A 46 -17.38 2.35 -3.49
CA GLY A 46 -17.61 3.79 -3.41
C GLY A 46 -18.68 4.17 -2.38
N LYS A 47 -19.80 3.42 -2.34
CA LYS A 47 -20.85 3.62 -1.33
C LYS A 47 -20.34 3.36 0.09
N CYS A 48 -19.59 2.27 0.30
CA CYS A 48 -19.00 1.97 1.61
C CYS A 48 -18.02 3.05 2.07
N LEU A 49 -17.23 3.62 1.17
CA LEU A 49 -16.29 4.70 1.48
C LEU A 49 -17.03 5.99 1.85
N ALA A 50 -18.12 6.32 1.16
CA ALA A 50 -18.96 7.46 1.52
C ALA A 50 -19.60 7.30 2.91
N VAL A 51 -20.14 6.10 3.21
CA VAL A 51 -20.66 5.79 4.55
C VAL A 51 -19.55 5.87 5.61
N ALA A 52 -18.35 5.40 5.31
CA ALA A 52 -17.22 5.47 6.24
C ALA A 52 -16.81 6.93 6.54
N GLU A 53 -16.87 7.81 5.53
CA GLU A 53 -16.65 9.24 5.73
C GLU A 53 -17.73 9.86 6.64
N THR A 54 -19.01 9.54 6.40
CA THR A 54 -20.13 10.02 7.24
C THR A 54 -20.05 9.53 8.68
N ASN A 55 -19.59 8.29 8.90
CA ASN A 55 -19.43 7.69 10.23
C ASN A 55 -18.20 8.22 10.98
N GLY A 56 -17.45 9.17 10.42
CA GLY A 56 -16.29 9.78 11.09
C GLY A 56 -15.06 8.89 11.17
N HIS A 57 -14.93 7.88 10.30
CA HIS A 57 -13.69 7.12 10.21
C HIS A 57 -12.53 8.03 9.79
N HIS A 58 -11.29 7.60 10.07
CA HIS A 58 -10.09 8.35 9.72
C HIS A 58 -10.05 8.68 8.22
N TRP A 59 -10.15 9.97 7.92
CA TRP A 59 -10.22 10.52 6.57
C TRP A 59 -9.04 10.07 5.69
N GLN A 60 -7.87 9.84 6.30
CA GLN A 60 -6.68 9.36 5.59
C GLN A 60 -6.94 8.00 4.93
N ARG A 61 -7.55 7.06 5.66
CA ARG A 61 -7.81 5.71 5.17
C ARG A 61 -8.87 5.70 4.08
N VAL A 62 -9.91 6.51 4.27
CA VAL A 62 -11.01 6.64 3.29
C VAL A 62 -10.48 7.22 1.98
N MET A 63 -9.78 8.35 2.04
CA MET A 63 -9.23 8.98 0.84
C MET A 63 -8.12 8.15 0.17
N ALA A 64 -7.21 7.54 0.94
CA ALA A 64 -6.16 6.68 0.38
C ALA A 64 -6.75 5.47 -0.35
N SER A 65 -7.79 4.83 0.20
CA SER A 65 -8.49 3.72 -0.45
C SER A 65 -9.16 4.16 -1.76
N SER A 66 -9.79 5.33 -1.78
CA SER A 66 -10.36 5.91 -3.01
C SER A 66 -9.29 6.17 -4.07
N VAL A 67 -8.15 6.75 -3.69
CA VAL A 67 -7.04 7.02 -4.62
C VAL A 67 -6.44 5.72 -5.16
N ALA A 68 -6.24 4.70 -4.31
CA ALA A 68 -5.73 3.40 -4.74
C ALA A 68 -6.69 2.74 -5.74
N ALA A 69 -8.00 2.80 -5.49
CA ALA A 69 -9.02 2.27 -6.40
C ALA A 69 -9.07 3.00 -7.76
N LEU A 70 -8.86 4.32 -7.77
CA LEU A 70 -8.90 5.14 -8.99
C LEU A 70 -7.62 5.07 -9.83
N THR A 71 -6.47 4.83 -9.20
CA THR A 71 -5.15 4.84 -9.87
C THR A 71 -4.59 3.44 -10.13
N GLY A 72 -5.08 2.42 -9.41
CA GLY A 72 -4.52 1.07 -9.44
C GLY A 72 -3.13 0.96 -8.81
N CYS A 73 -2.67 2.00 -8.09
CA CYS A 73 -1.40 1.94 -7.37
C CYS A 73 -1.48 0.96 -6.19
N ARG A 74 -0.33 0.45 -5.76
CA ARG A 74 -0.29 -0.37 -4.55
C ARG A 74 -0.63 0.50 -3.34
N LEU A 75 -1.26 -0.11 -2.34
CA LEU A 75 -1.71 0.63 -1.16
C LEU A 75 -0.54 1.22 -0.36
N ASP A 76 0.58 0.49 -0.26
CA ASP A 76 1.81 0.93 0.39
C ASP A 76 2.43 2.16 -0.30
N GLU A 77 2.40 2.21 -1.63
CA GLU A 77 2.84 3.37 -2.42
C GLU A 77 1.96 4.60 -2.14
N ILE A 78 0.64 4.43 -2.01
CA ILE A 78 -0.30 5.53 -1.72
C ILE A 78 -0.19 6.00 -0.27
N GLU A 79 -0.06 5.08 0.70
CA GLU A 79 0.12 5.41 2.11
C GLU A 79 1.45 6.14 2.36
N GLY A 80 2.50 5.79 1.62
CA GLY A 80 3.81 6.42 1.68
C GLY A 80 3.96 7.70 0.86
N LEU A 81 2.92 8.13 0.13
CA LEU A 81 2.99 9.20 -0.86
C LEU A 81 3.38 10.55 -0.24
N LEU A 82 4.44 11.15 -0.76
CA LEU A 82 4.89 12.49 -0.39
C LEU A 82 4.16 13.56 -1.20
N LYS A 83 3.97 14.73 -0.61
CA LYS A 83 3.38 15.88 -1.32
C LYS A 83 4.24 16.34 -2.50
N THR A 84 5.55 16.18 -2.40
CA THR A 84 6.51 16.50 -3.48
C THR A 84 6.42 15.55 -4.68
N GLU A 85 5.83 14.37 -4.49
CA GLU A 85 5.65 13.36 -5.53
C GLU A 85 4.32 13.53 -6.29
N VAL A 86 3.48 14.49 -5.88
CA VAL A 86 2.22 14.82 -6.55
C VAL A 86 2.47 15.96 -7.53
N ASP A 87 2.51 15.62 -8.82
CA ASP A 87 2.63 16.58 -9.92
C ASP A 87 1.23 16.97 -10.41
N SER A 88 0.67 18.04 -9.84
CA SER A 88 -0.63 18.56 -10.25
C SER A 88 -0.63 19.21 -11.63
N THR A 89 0.53 19.66 -12.12
CA THR A 89 0.67 20.32 -13.42
C THR A 89 0.76 19.27 -14.54
N GLY A 90 1.60 18.27 -14.34
CA GLY A 90 1.76 17.12 -15.25
C GLY A 90 0.70 16.04 -15.08
N MET A 91 -0.23 16.19 -14.11
CA MET A 91 -1.28 15.23 -13.80
C MET A 91 -0.70 13.82 -13.56
N ALA A 92 0.34 13.73 -12.73
CA ALA A 92 1.08 12.50 -12.53
C ALA A 92 1.53 12.31 -11.07
N LEU A 93 1.67 11.04 -10.66
CA LEU A 93 2.37 10.65 -9.44
C LEU A 93 3.79 10.23 -9.81
N ARG A 94 4.78 10.87 -9.19
CA ARG A 94 6.21 10.60 -9.40
C ARG A 94 6.75 9.89 -8.16
N LEU A 95 6.57 8.57 -8.11
CA LEU A 95 6.94 7.75 -6.96
C LEU A 95 8.45 7.51 -6.97
N GLY A 96 9.17 8.11 -6.02
CA GLY A 96 10.63 8.02 -5.94
C GLY A 96 11.15 6.73 -5.29
N ASN A 97 10.29 5.98 -4.59
CA ASN A 97 10.68 4.80 -3.81
C ASN A 97 9.83 3.57 -4.16
N SER A 98 9.89 3.13 -5.41
CA SER A 98 9.37 1.81 -5.83
C SER A 98 10.52 0.81 -5.87
N LYS A 99 10.25 -0.46 -5.55
CA LYS A 99 11.21 -1.58 -5.61
C LYS A 99 11.91 -1.74 -6.97
N GLU A 100 11.43 -1.06 -8.00
CA GLU A 100 11.87 -1.11 -9.40
C GLU A 100 12.48 0.22 -9.90
N GLY A 101 12.68 1.22 -9.03
CA GLY A 101 13.15 2.57 -9.40
C GLY A 101 12.02 3.61 -9.52
N GLU A 102 12.36 4.82 -10.00
CA GLU A 102 11.39 5.92 -10.16
C GLU A 102 10.25 5.51 -11.10
N SER A 103 9.01 5.65 -10.63
CA SER A 103 7.81 5.31 -11.41
C SER A 103 6.93 6.54 -11.55
N ILE A 104 6.71 6.95 -12.80
CA ILE A 104 5.78 8.01 -13.15
C ILE A 104 4.45 7.38 -13.58
N ARG A 105 3.36 7.74 -12.92
CA ARG A 105 2.01 7.25 -13.24
C ARG A 105 1.08 8.41 -13.54
N PRO A 106 0.53 8.52 -14.76
CA PRO A 106 -0.46 9.54 -15.07
C PRO A 106 -1.74 9.27 -14.26
N VAL A 107 -2.35 10.33 -13.76
CA VAL A 107 -3.56 10.29 -12.93
C VAL A 107 -4.60 11.28 -13.44
N GLY A 108 -5.88 10.93 -13.28
CA GLY A 108 -6.98 11.78 -13.68
C GLY A 108 -7.23 12.97 -12.73
N ALA A 109 -7.98 13.96 -13.20
CA ALA A 109 -8.32 15.17 -12.44
C ALA A 109 -9.05 14.89 -11.12
N ALA A 110 -9.88 13.85 -11.07
CA ALA A 110 -10.56 13.42 -9.86
C ALA A 110 -9.56 13.04 -8.74
N VAL A 111 -8.48 12.36 -9.10
CA VAL A 111 -7.44 11.93 -8.16
C VAL A 111 -6.67 13.15 -7.65
N ILE A 112 -6.26 14.05 -8.54
CA ILE A 112 -5.57 15.29 -8.16
C ILE A 112 -6.42 16.11 -7.19
N LYS A 113 -7.72 16.25 -7.45
CA LYS A 113 -8.63 16.96 -6.53
C LYS A 113 -8.63 16.36 -5.12
N ILE A 114 -8.69 15.03 -5.01
CA ILE A 114 -8.63 14.32 -3.71
C ILE A 114 -7.27 14.54 -3.04
N LEU A 115 -6.18 14.40 -3.79
CA LEU A 115 -4.81 14.57 -3.27
C LEU A 115 -4.54 15.99 -2.79
N THR A 116 -4.98 17.01 -3.54
CA THR A 116 -4.86 18.42 -3.13
C THR A 116 -5.67 18.68 -1.85
N ALA A 117 -6.90 18.17 -1.77
CA ALA A 117 -7.73 18.29 -0.56
C ALA A 117 -7.11 17.58 0.64
N ALA A 118 -6.55 16.38 0.46
CA ALA A 118 -5.85 15.62 1.49
C ALA A 118 -4.56 16.34 1.95
N ALA A 119 -3.78 16.86 1.01
CA ALA A 119 -2.54 17.57 1.29
C ALA A 119 -2.78 18.86 2.09
N ALA A 120 -3.91 19.53 1.87
CA ALA A 120 -4.30 20.74 2.61
C ALA A 120 -4.75 20.45 4.06
N LYS A 121 -5.24 19.23 4.35
CA LYS A 121 -5.73 18.85 5.70
C LYS A 121 -4.63 18.65 6.75
N SER A 122 -3.36 18.57 6.34
CA SER A 122 -2.24 18.37 7.26
C SER A 122 -1.00 19.15 6.86
N ARG A 123 -0.17 19.54 7.82
CA ARG A 123 1.15 20.15 7.59
C ARG A 123 2.27 19.11 7.39
N SER A 124 1.96 17.81 7.44
CA SER A 124 2.94 16.74 7.22
C SER A 124 3.52 16.77 5.80
N ARG A 125 4.70 16.16 5.62
CA ARG A 125 5.32 15.89 4.31
C ARG A 125 4.55 14.87 3.49
N TYR A 126 3.84 13.97 4.17
CA TYR A 126 3.01 12.93 3.55
C TYR A 126 1.64 13.49 3.19
N VAL A 127 1.07 13.00 2.09
CA VAL A 127 -0.32 13.31 1.72
C VAL A 127 -1.29 12.70 2.73
N PHE A 128 -1.00 11.46 3.16
CA PHE A 128 -1.78 10.72 4.15
C PHE A 128 -0.95 10.44 5.41
N PRO A 129 -0.85 11.40 6.36
CA PRO A 129 -0.10 11.16 7.58
C PRO A 129 -0.78 10.11 8.46
N PRO A 130 -0.01 9.27 9.19
CA PRO A 130 -0.59 8.33 10.14
C PRO A 130 -1.45 9.08 11.16
N SER A 131 -2.67 8.59 11.38
CA SER A 131 -3.52 9.05 12.47
C SER A 131 -2.83 8.70 13.79
N ARG A 132 -2.07 9.65 14.36
CA ARG A 132 -1.58 9.50 15.74
C ARG A 132 -2.81 9.48 16.64
N THR A 133 -3.29 8.28 16.94
CA THR A 133 -4.04 8.05 18.16
C THR A 133 -3.01 8.24 19.26
N THR A 134 -3.08 9.35 19.98
CA THR A 134 -2.40 9.49 21.27
C THR A 134 -2.95 8.39 22.16
N ARG A 135 -2.36 7.20 22.12
CA ARG A 135 -2.53 6.22 23.20
C ARG A 135 -1.76 6.81 24.37
N SER A 136 -2.46 7.45 25.29
CA SER A 136 -2.03 7.59 26.67
C SER A 136 -1.86 6.17 27.23
N ILE A 137 -0.66 5.61 27.04
CA ILE A 137 -0.24 4.40 27.74
C ILE A 137 0.11 4.88 29.15
N THR A 138 -0.88 4.86 30.04
CA THR A 138 -0.63 4.80 31.48
C THR A 138 0.19 3.54 31.72
N ARG A 139 1.48 3.70 32.03
CA ARG A 139 2.31 2.61 32.54
C ARG A 139 1.74 2.17 33.88
N VAL A 140 1.38 0.90 33.98
CA VAL A 140 1.42 0.11 35.23
C VAL A 140 2.60 -0.84 35.08
#